data_AF-A0A645HRI1-F1
#
_entry.id   AF-A0A645HRI1-F1
#
_cell.length_a   1.000
_cell.length_b   1.000
_cell.length_c   1.000
_cell.angle_alpha   90.00
_cell.angle_beta   90.00
_cell.angle_gamma   90.00
#
_symmetry.space_group_name_H-M   'P 1'
#
loop_
_entity.id
_entity.type
_entity.pdbx_description
1 polymer ?
#
loop_
_entity_poly.entity_id
_entity_poly.type
_entity_poly.pdbx_seq_one_letter_code
_entity_poly.pdbx_strand_id
1 'polypeptide(L)' 'MGEEVIPQNTLIEKLYEKNIKVSGTENGEYRFVTHVGVTKNDIDYVINCMKELMQ' A
#
# COMPACT_ATOMS: atom_id res chain seq x y z
N MET A 1 -12.05 21.29 3.51
CA MET A 1 -11.21 20.71 2.46
C MET A 1 -11.49 19.24 2.50
N GLY A 2 -12.16 18.69 1.48
CA GLY A 2 -12.43 17.25 1.46
C GLY A 2 -11.10 16.52 1.40
N GLU A 3 -10.91 15.49 2.22
CA GLU A 3 -9.73 14.62 2.12
C GLU A 3 -9.65 14.12 0.68
N GLU A 4 -8.58 14.46 -0.03
CA GLU A 4 -8.34 13.94 -1.35
C GLU A 4 -8.09 12.43 -1.22
N VAL A 5 -9.09 11.64 -1.59
CA VAL A 5 -9.01 10.19 -1.57
C VAL A 5 -8.09 9.76 -2.70
N ILE A 6 -6.99 9.09 -2.37
CA ILE A 6 -6.09 8.49 -3.36
C ILE A 6 -6.89 7.45 -4.16
N PRO A 7 -6.98 7.56 -5.50
CA PRO A 7 -7.65 6.56 -6.32
C PRO A 7 -7.01 5.18 -6.15
N GLN A 8 -7.82 4.14 -6.05
CA GLN A 8 -7.33 2.76 -5.81
C GLN A 8 -6.21 2.36 -6.78
N ASN A 9 -6.39 2.62 -8.08
CA ASN A 9 -5.39 2.22 -9.09
C ASN A 9 -4.07 2.97 -8.87
N THR A 10 -4.12 4.24 -8.50
CA THR A 10 -2.92 5.03 -8.16
C THR A 10 -2.22 4.45 -6.93
N LEU A 11 -2.95 4.07 -5.88
CA LEU A 11 -2.37 3.41 -4.70
C LEU A 11 -1.66 2.10 -5.08
N ILE A 12 -2.33 1.25 -5.86
CA ILE A 12 -1.79 -0.05 -6.29
C ILE A 12 -0.53 0.16 -7.15
N GLU A 13 -0.59 1.03 -8.15
CA GLU A 13 0.54 1.32 -9.04
C GLU A 13 1.74 1.89 -8.28
N LYS A 14 1.51 2.85 -7.38
CA LYS A 14 2.58 3.48 -6.60
C LYS A 14 3.23 2.53 -5.60
N LEU A 15 2.46 1.63 -4.99
CA LEU A 15 3.01 0.57 -4.15
C LEU A 15 3.78 -0.46 -4.98
N TYR A 16 3.30 -0.78 -6.18
CA TYR A 16 3.99 -1.69 -7.09
C TYR A 16 5.35 -1.16 -7.54
N GLU A 17 5.46 0.15 -7.86
CA GLU A 17 6.73 0.83 -8.14
C GLU A 17 7.77 0.67 -7.00
N LYS A 18 7.29 0.49 -5.76
CA LYS A 18 8.10 0.28 -4.55
C LYS A 18 8.33 -1.20 -4.22
N ASN A 19 8.01 -2.12 -5.14
CA ASN A 19 8.04 -3.58 -4.98
C ASN A 19 7.04 -4.15 -3.95
N ILE A 20 5.97 -3.42 -3.66
CA ILE A 20 4.89 -3.86 -2.75
C ILE A 20 3.71 -4.33 -3.60
N LYS A 21 3.41 -5.63 -3.55
CA LYS A 21 2.28 -6.21 -4.30
C LYS A 21 1.02 -6.20 -3.46
N VAL A 22 0.00 -5.50 -3.94
CA VAL A 22 -1.31 -5.38 -3.29
C VAL A 22 -2.42 -5.60 -4.33
N SER A 23 -3.46 -6.32 -3.96
CA SER A 23 -4.67 -6.49 -4.78
C SER A 23 -5.67 -5.37 -4.50
N GLY A 24 -6.65 -5.17 -5.39
CA GLY A 24 -7.78 -4.27 -5.12
C GLY A 24 -8.57 -4.67 -3.87
N THR A 25 -9.46 -3.79 -3.40
CA THR A 25 -10.21 -4.07 -2.17
C THR A 25 -11.15 -5.26 -2.33
N GLU A 26 -11.13 -6.18 -1.38
CA GLU A 26 -12.13 -7.22 -1.20
C GLU A 26 -12.78 -7.02 0.18
N ASN A 27 -14.10 -6.87 0.23
CA ASN A 27 -14.85 -6.56 1.46
C ASN A 27 -14.37 -5.30 2.21
N GLY A 28 -13.88 -4.29 1.48
CA GLY A 28 -13.39 -3.04 2.06
C GLY A 28 -11.95 -3.12 2.58
N GLU A 29 -11.26 -4.24 2.38
CA GLU A 29 -9.88 -4.44 2.83
C GLU A 29 -8.93 -4.69 1.66
N TYR A 30 -7.71 -4.15 1.74
CA TYR A 30 -6.62 -4.45 0.81
C TYR A 30 -5.88 -5.70 1.24
N ARG A 31 -5.46 -6.52 0.27
CA ARG A 31 -4.66 -7.72 0.52
C ARG A 31 -3.26 -7.58 -0.06
N PHE A 32 -2.27 -7.75 0.79
CA PHE A 32 -0.86 -7.71 0.43
C PHE A 32 -0.34 -9.12 0.20
N VAL A 33 0.49 -9.29 -0.82
CA VAL A 33 1.23 -10.54 -1.00
C VAL A 33 2.38 -10.56 0.00
N THR A 34 2.43 -11.60 0.84
CA THR A 34 3.48 -11.79 1.85
C THR A 34 4.19 -13.12 1.66
N HIS A 35 5.35 -13.28 2.30
CA HIS A 35 6.16 -14.50 2.27
C HIS A 35 6.79 -14.74 3.65
N VAL A 36 7.29 -15.95 3.92
CA VAL A 36 7.91 -16.32 5.22
C VAL A 36 9.09 -15.43 5.63
N GLY A 37 9.69 -14.68 4.70
CA GLY A 37 10.80 -13.76 4.96
C GLY A 37 10.40 -12.33 5.31
N VAL A 38 9.10 -12.02 5.35
CA VAL A 38 8.62 -10.68 5.71
C VAL A 38 8.96 -10.39 7.17
N THR A 39 9.61 -9.26 7.39
CA THR A 39 10.04 -8.76 8.70
C THR A 39 9.19 -7.58 9.15
N LYS A 40 9.33 -7.18 10.42
CA LYS A 40 8.72 -5.95 10.93
C LYS A 40 9.18 -4.70 10.16
N ASN A 41 10.44 -4.66 9.76
CA ASN A 41 10.99 -3.52 9.00
C ASN A 41 10.34 -3.38 7.62
N ASP A 42 9.92 -4.49 7.00
CA ASP A 42 9.18 -4.46 5.74
C ASP A 42 7.78 -3.86 5.93
N ILE A 43 7.14 -4.12 7.07
CA ILE A 43 5.86 -3.50 7.43
C ILE A 43 6.04 -1.99 7.64
N ASP A 44 7.10 -1.60 8.37
CA ASP A 44 7.43 -0.18 8.58
C ASP A 44 7.71 0.53 7.24
N TYR A 45 8.37 -0.16 6.29
CA TYR A 45 8.58 0.33 4.93
C TYR A 45 7.26 0.56 4.18
N VAL A 46 6.31 -0.40 4.21
CA VAL A 46 4.98 -0.23 3.59
C VAL A 46 4.27 0.98 4.17
N ILE A 47 4.25 1.13 5.50
CA ILE A 47 3.61 2.26 6.18
C ILE A 47 4.23 3.60 5.74
N ASN A 48 5.55 3.66 5.61
CA ASN A 48 6.23 4.88 5.16
C ASN A 48 5.90 5.20 3.70
N CYS A 49 5.85 4.22 2.80
CA CYS A 49 5.38 4.43 1.44
C CYS A 49 3.93 4.95 1.40
N MET A 50 3.04 4.43 2.24
CA MET A 50 1.66 4.95 2.31
C MET A 50 1.62 6.40 2.79
N LYS A 51 2.43 6.76 3.79
CA LYS A 51 2.53 8.15 4.26
C LYS A 51 3.07 9.09 3.19
N GLU A 52 4.06 8.67 2.41
CA GLU A 52 4.61 9.44 1.27
C GLU A 52 3.51 9.80 0.25
N LEU A 53 2.52 8.93 0.06
CA LEU A 53 1.42 9.16 -0.89
C LEU A 53 0.33 10.10 -0.38
N MET A 54 0.36 10.43 0.92
CA MET A 54 -0.64 11.30 1.58
C MET A 54 -0.12 12.74 1.79
N GLN A 55 1.09 13.04 1.33
CA GLN A 55 1.70 14.39 1.41
C GLN A 55 1.36 15.22 0.18
#